data_AF-A0A9W7GEK9-F1
#
_entry.id   AF-A0A9W7GEK9-F1
#
_cell.length_a   1.000
_cell.length_b   1.000
_cell.length_c   1.000
_cell.angle_alpha   90.00
_cell.angle_beta   90.00
_cell.angle_gamma   90.00
#
_symmetry.space_group_name_H-M   'P 1'
#
loop_
_entity.id
_entity.type
_entity.pdbx_description
1 polymer ?
#
loop_
_entity_poly.entity_id
_entity_poly.type
_entity_poly.pdbx_seq_one_letter_code
_entity_poly.pdbx_strand_id
1 'polypeptide(L)'
;MLPPTLRSREGCRFLLILLILTFTRASDVQPSFPMSFSATVVTTAHLLPENISYPPREKVVKVMYDRARGKAMFVIEKGLDAGKTFYRDFKGENEYLIKYSSKKTCQRSWLGTPMPPIELPKMIDIGETEISGKECTHWVRDEGTERIHMWFTKEEGTPMRLTHEHVGEDGVSEPTMTYDIKDFTEGVGDFGLEGVEGDWKHENCERFVGGWPWVHLWHYYWRV
;
A
#
# COMPACT_ATOMS: atom_id res chain seq x y z
N MET A 1 -21.36 -79.31 41.23
CA MET A 1 -21.89 -79.01 39.88
C MET A 1 -22.35 -77.56 39.87
N LEU A 2 -21.69 -76.70 39.08
CA LEU A 2 -22.20 -75.36 38.68
C LEU A 2 -23.31 -75.55 37.63
N PRO A 3 -24.17 -74.56 37.24
CA PRO A 3 -23.94 -73.09 37.17
C PRO A 3 -25.27 -72.26 37.39
N PRO A 4 -25.58 -71.13 36.70
CA PRO A 4 -24.99 -69.78 36.71
C PRO A 4 -26.02 -68.62 36.93
N THR A 5 -25.51 -67.38 36.98
CA THR A 5 -26.00 -66.14 36.29
C THR A 5 -26.39 -64.89 37.09
N LEU A 6 -25.77 -63.77 36.64
CA LEU A 6 -26.30 -62.41 36.39
C LEU A 6 -26.77 -61.60 37.63
N ARG A 7 -26.43 -60.32 37.82
CA ARG A 7 -26.46 -59.24 36.83
C ARG A 7 -25.76 -57.99 37.37
N SER A 8 -25.02 -57.31 36.49
CA SER A 8 -24.50 -55.97 36.69
C SER A 8 -25.61 -54.91 36.62
N ARG A 9 -25.36 -53.73 37.20
CA ARG A 9 -25.60 -52.42 36.56
C ARG A 9 -25.03 -51.30 37.43
N GLU A 10 -23.76 -50.99 37.19
CA GLU A 10 -23.23 -49.64 37.43
C GLU A 10 -23.74 -48.76 36.29
N GLY A 11 -24.34 -47.62 36.64
CA GLY A 11 -24.89 -46.69 35.66
C GLY A 11 -25.13 -45.33 36.28
N CYS A 12 -24.08 -44.52 36.35
CA CYS A 12 -24.22 -43.07 36.33
C CYS A 12 -22.87 -42.42 35.96
N ARG A 13 -22.49 -42.52 34.68
CA ARG A 13 -21.43 -41.67 34.13
C ARG A 13 -22.07 -40.32 33.78
N PHE A 14 -21.93 -39.34 34.68
CA PHE A 14 -22.14 -37.93 34.38
C PHE A 14 -21.11 -37.51 33.33
N LEU A 15 -21.54 -37.36 32.08
CA LEU A 15 -20.75 -36.77 31.02
C LEU A 15 -20.86 -35.26 31.13
N LEU A 16 -19.90 -34.63 31.81
CA LEU A 16 -19.77 -33.18 31.86
C LEU A 16 -19.20 -32.71 30.51
N ILE A 17 -20.05 -32.25 29.60
CA ILE A 17 -19.61 -31.62 28.34
C ILE A 17 -19.07 -30.23 28.71
N LEU A 18 -17.75 -30.13 28.81
CA LEU A 18 -17.03 -28.88 28.97
C LEU A 18 -17.08 -28.13 27.63
N LEU A 19 -17.98 -27.16 27.51
CA LEU A 19 -18.05 -26.26 26.36
C LEU A 19 -16.88 -25.27 26.46
N ILE A 20 -15.72 -25.63 25.91
CA ILE A 20 -14.59 -24.71 25.77
C ILE A 20 -14.97 -23.73 24.66
N LEU A 21 -15.53 -22.59 25.05
CA LEU A 21 -15.60 -21.40 24.20
C LEU A 21 -14.16 -20.93 23.95
N THR A 22 -13.55 -21.44 22.89
CA THR A 22 -12.38 -20.82 22.32
C THR A 22 -12.82 -19.48 21.75
N PHE A 23 -12.65 -18.40 22.52
CA PHE A 23 -12.56 -17.08 21.95
C PHE A 23 -11.34 -17.07 21.03
N THR A 24 -11.58 -17.29 19.73
CA THR A 24 -10.63 -16.92 18.68
C THR A 24 -10.46 -15.42 18.78
N ARG A 25 -9.40 -15.01 19.49
CA ARG A 25 -8.93 -13.63 19.46
C ARG A 25 -8.65 -13.32 17.98
N ALA A 26 -9.34 -12.33 17.43
CA ALA A 26 -9.02 -11.80 16.10
C ALA A 26 -7.50 -11.56 16.07
N SER A 27 -6.86 -12.10 15.03
CA SER A 27 -5.39 -12.12 14.94
C SER A 27 -4.86 -10.70 15.00
N ASP A 28 -4.04 -10.39 16.00
CA ASP A 28 -3.35 -9.12 16.27
C ASP A 28 -2.27 -8.80 15.19
N VAL A 29 -2.45 -9.30 13.97
CA VAL A 29 -1.47 -9.14 12.88
C VAL A 29 -1.61 -7.73 12.35
N GLN A 30 -0.69 -6.87 12.77
CA GLN A 30 -0.54 -5.55 12.19
C GLN A 30 -0.37 -5.70 10.67
N PRO A 31 -1.09 -4.91 9.87
CA PRO A 31 -0.96 -4.99 8.43
C PRO A 31 0.48 -4.66 8.03
N SER A 32 0.92 -5.26 6.92
CA SER A 32 2.23 -5.03 6.34
C SER A 32 2.10 -4.90 4.83
N PHE A 33 3.03 -4.17 4.20
CA PHE A 33 3.12 -4.15 2.76
C PHE A 33 4.04 -5.27 2.28
N PRO A 34 3.71 -5.94 1.17
CA PRO A 34 4.60 -6.93 0.60
C PRO A 34 5.89 -6.29 0.08
N MET A 35 6.95 -7.07 0.06
CA MET A 35 8.29 -6.64 -0.36
C MET A 35 8.37 -6.37 -1.88
N SER A 36 7.38 -6.83 -2.64
CA SER A 36 7.25 -6.59 -4.06
C SER A 36 5.78 -6.56 -4.45
N PHE A 37 5.37 -5.61 -5.28
CA PHE A 37 4.00 -5.51 -5.78
C PHE A 37 3.92 -4.57 -6.99
N SER A 38 2.76 -4.61 -7.63
CA SER A 38 2.30 -3.55 -8.53
C SER A 38 0.89 -3.08 -8.17
N ALA A 39 0.59 -1.81 -8.42
CA ALA A 39 -0.72 -1.23 -8.16
C ALA A 39 -0.93 0.06 -8.95
N THR A 40 -2.20 0.44 -9.13
CA THR A 40 -2.60 1.79 -9.56
C THR A 40 -3.02 2.58 -8.32
N VAL A 41 -2.35 3.68 -8.02
CA VAL A 41 -2.68 4.59 -6.92
C VAL A 41 -3.40 5.82 -7.47
N VAL A 42 -4.61 6.07 -6.99
CA VAL A 42 -5.38 7.29 -7.27
C VAL A 42 -5.33 8.19 -6.05
N THR A 43 -4.66 9.32 -6.18
CA THR A 43 -4.56 10.33 -5.13
C THR A 43 -5.62 11.41 -5.36
N THR A 44 -6.37 11.76 -4.32
CA THR A 44 -7.41 12.81 -4.33
C THR A 44 -7.13 13.85 -3.27
N ALA A 45 -6.90 15.10 -3.68
CA ALA A 45 -6.70 16.25 -2.78
C ALA A 45 -8.04 16.90 -2.44
N HIS A 46 -8.54 16.67 -1.22
CA HIS A 46 -9.89 17.07 -0.83
C HIS A 46 -10.06 18.58 -0.60
N LEU A 47 -8.96 19.29 -0.32
CA LEU A 47 -8.94 20.74 -0.13
C LEU A 47 -9.08 21.56 -1.42
N LEU A 48 -9.02 20.90 -2.59
CA LEU A 48 -9.16 21.55 -3.88
C LEU A 48 -10.60 21.44 -4.41
N PRO A 49 -11.18 22.46 -5.05
CA PRO A 49 -12.50 22.33 -5.67
C PRO A 49 -12.57 21.20 -6.71
N GLU A 50 -13.72 20.54 -6.86
CA GLU A 50 -13.87 19.39 -7.77
C GLU A 50 -13.62 19.72 -9.24
N ASN A 51 -13.94 20.95 -9.65
CA ASN A 51 -13.85 21.43 -11.04
C ASN A 51 -12.57 22.22 -11.34
N ILE A 52 -11.59 22.24 -10.43
CA ILE A 52 -10.34 22.97 -10.65
C ILE A 52 -9.50 22.30 -11.72
N SER A 53 -8.96 23.09 -12.66
CA SER A 53 -8.05 22.59 -13.69
C SER A 53 -6.60 22.49 -13.22
N TYR A 54 -6.18 23.39 -12.32
CA TYR A 54 -4.82 23.45 -11.80
C TYR A 54 -4.74 24.11 -10.40
N PRO A 55 -4.02 23.53 -9.43
CA PRO A 55 -3.41 22.19 -9.49
C PRO A 55 -4.51 21.12 -9.60
N PRO A 56 -4.25 19.98 -10.27
CA PRO A 56 -5.26 18.95 -10.45
C PRO A 56 -5.64 18.33 -9.11
N ARG A 57 -6.95 18.17 -8.87
CA ARG A 57 -7.50 17.50 -7.68
C ARG A 57 -7.08 16.03 -7.59
N GLU A 58 -6.97 15.36 -8.74
CA GLU A 58 -6.65 13.94 -8.82
C GLU A 58 -5.34 13.68 -9.55
N LYS A 59 -4.61 12.67 -9.08
CA LYS A 59 -3.43 12.10 -9.72
C LYS A 59 -3.58 10.58 -9.81
N VAL A 60 -3.22 9.99 -10.95
CA VAL A 60 -3.22 8.53 -11.15
C VAL A 60 -1.80 8.08 -11.43
N VAL A 61 -1.28 7.15 -10.63
CA VAL A 61 0.09 6.66 -10.71
C VAL A 61 0.07 5.14 -10.72
N LYS A 62 0.61 4.52 -11.78
CA LYS A 62 0.94 3.10 -11.76
C LYS A 62 2.29 2.90 -11.11
N VAL A 63 2.37 1.90 -10.26
CA VAL A 63 3.52 1.65 -9.41
C VAL A 63 3.96 0.23 -9.56
N MET A 64 5.27 0.04 -9.67
CA MET A 64 5.94 -1.24 -9.55
C MET A 64 7.05 -1.09 -8.54
N TYR A 65 7.10 -1.97 -7.55
CA TYR A 65 8.05 -1.92 -6.45
C TYR A 65 8.63 -3.31 -6.23
N ASP A 66 9.95 -3.40 -6.13
CA ASP A 66 10.63 -4.62 -5.76
C ASP A 66 11.82 -4.30 -4.86
N ARG A 67 11.66 -4.61 -3.57
CA ARG A 67 12.69 -4.40 -2.56
C ARG A 67 13.90 -5.31 -2.75
N ALA A 68 13.67 -6.57 -3.10
CA ALA A 68 14.73 -7.56 -3.24
C ALA A 68 15.67 -7.22 -4.40
N ARG A 69 15.11 -6.72 -5.51
CA ARG A 69 15.88 -6.20 -6.66
C ARG A 69 16.33 -4.75 -6.48
N GLY A 70 15.75 -4.00 -5.54
CA GLY A 70 16.08 -2.59 -5.31
C GLY A 70 15.61 -1.70 -6.46
N LYS A 71 14.43 -2.00 -7.01
CA LYS A 71 13.86 -1.30 -8.16
C LYS A 71 12.51 -0.70 -7.80
N ALA A 72 12.22 0.45 -8.37
CA ALA A 72 10.88 1.02 -8.33
C ALA A 72 10.58 1.87 -9.56
N MET A 73 9.32 1.86 -9.99
CA MET A 73 8.88 2.61 -11.15
C MET A 73 7.50 3.24 -10.91
N PHE A 74 7.37 4.49 -11.32
CA PHE A 74 6.16 5.31 -11.20
C PHE A 74 5.80 5.84 -12.57
N VAL A 75 4.67 5.41 -13.12
CA VAL A 75 4.13 5.93 -14.37
C VAL A 75 2.95 6.84 -14.02
N ILE A 76 3.08 8.14 -14.26
CA ILE A 76 2.03 9.11 -13.96
C ILE A 76 1.09 9.21 -15.17
N GLU A 77 -0.10 8.65 -15.03
CA GLU A 77 -1.09 8.58 -16.12
C GLU A 77 -2.00 9.82 -16.15
N LYS A 78 -2.32 10.40 -14.99
CA LYS A 78 -3.19 11.58 -14.85
C LYS A 78 -2.66 12.51 -13.75
N GLY A 79 -2.92 13.80 -13.89
CA GLY A 79 -2.63 14.82 -12.88
C GLY A 79 -1.35 15.59 -13.18
N LEU A 80 -0.75 16.17 -12.15
CA LEU A 80 0.51 16.89 -12.28
C LEU A 80 1.58 15.87 -12.70
N ASP A 81 2.38 16.24 -13.69
CA ASP A 81 3.41 15.39 -14.31
C ASP A 81 2.89 14.19 -15.11
N ALA A 82 1.64 14.23 -15.58
CA ALA A 82 1.12 13.21 -16.50
C ALA A 82 2.03 13.00 -17.72
N GLY A 83 2.21 11.73 -18.11
CA GLY A 83 3.12 11.33 -19.18
C GLY A 83 4.59 11.27 -18.75
N LYS A 84 4.89 11.36 -17.44
CA LYS A 84 6.24 11.11 -16.92
C LYS A 84 6.33 9.72 -16.28
N THR A 85 7.44 9.04 -16.53
CA THR A 85 7.85 7.82 -15.84
C THR A 85 9.11 8.09 -15.05
N PHE A 86 9.07 7.82 -13.74
CA PHE A 86 10.22 7.82 -12.87
C PHE A 86 10.63 6.36 -12.65
N TYR A 87 11.88 6.02 -12.94
CA TYR A 87 12.44 4.70 -12.65
C TYR A 87 13.67 4.86 -11.76
N ARG A 88 13.73 4.10 -10.67
CA ARG A 88 14.84 4.10 -9.73
C ARG A 88 15.40 2.70 -9.58
N ASP A 89 16.69 2.58 -9.85
CA ASP A 89 17.51 1.41 -9.60
C ASP A 89 18.48 1.74 -8.47
N PHE A 90 18.07 1.40 -7.25
CA PHE A 90 18.81 1.69 -6.02
C PHE A 90 20.11 0.88 -5.92
N LYS A 91 20.16 -0.32 -6.50
CA LYS A 91 21.40 -1.13 -6.50
C LYS A 91 22.38 -0.64 -7.54
N GLY A 92 21.88 -0.19 -8.69
CA GLY A 92 22.68 0.45 -9.73
C GLY A 92 23.04 1.91 -9.43
N GLU A 93 22.50 2.51 -8.35
CA GLU A 93 22.65 3.93 -8.01
C GLU A 93 22.23 4.89 -9.15
N ASN A 94 21.18 4.52 -9.88
CA ASN A 94 20.67 5.32 -10.98
C ASN A 94 19.19 5.62 -10.79
N GLU A 95 18.81 6.83 -11.15
CA GLU A 95 17.42 7.19 -11.41
C GLU A 95 17.26 7.69 -12.84
N TYR A 96 16.03 7.62 -13.33
CA TYR A 96 15.66 8.01 -14.69
C TYR A 96 14.32 8.74 -14.69
N LEU A 97 14.24 9.78 -15.52
CA LEU A 97 12.99 10.47 -15.86
C LEU A 97 12.74 10.35 -17.36
N ILE A 98 11.68 9.66 -17.71
CA ILE A 98 11.22 9.51 -19.08
C ILE A 98 9.97 10.37 -19.26
N LYS A 99 9.90 11.14 -20.35
CA LYS A 99 8.77 12.01 -20.67
C LYS A 99 8.18 11.59 -22.01
N TYR A 100 6.88 11.39 -22.04
CA TYR A 100 6.09 10.98 -23.21
C TYR A 100 5.29 12.13 -23.85
N SER A 101 5.72 13.37 -23.63
CA SER A 101 5.10 14.54 -24.27
C SER A 101 5.44 14.60 -25.77
N SER A 102 5.24 15.75 -26.42
CA SER A 102 5.48 15.95 -27.86
C SER A 102 6.87 15.53 -28.34
N LYS A 103 7.86 15.47 -27.44
CA LYS A 103 9.17 14.87 -27.68
C LYS A 103 9.47 13.86 -26.58
N LYS A 104 9.62 12.59 -26.97
CA LYS A 104 10.10 11.53 -26.07
C LYS A 104 11.52 11.84 -25.62
N THR A 105 11.74 11.93 -24.31
CA THR A 105 13.07 12.20 -23.73
C THR A 105 13.33 11.28 -22.56
N CYS A 106 14.57 10.80 -22.41
CA CYS A 106 15.05 10.15 -21.20
C CYS A 106 16.20 10.95 -20.59
N GLN A 107 16.12 11.22 -19.30
CA GLN A 107 17.19 11.80 -18.49
C GLN A 107 17.61 10.82 -17.41
N ARG A 108 18.90 10.80 -17.05
CA ARG A 108 19.46 9.96 -15.98
C ARG A 108 20.23 10.81 -14.97
N SER A 109 20.16 10.43 -13.70
CA SER A 109 20.90 11.06 -12.60
C SER A 109 21.42 9.98 -11.64
N TRP A 110 22.41 10.34 -10.83
CA TRP A 110 22.91 9.48 -9.77
C TRP A 110 21.90 9.44 -8.61
N LEU A 111 21.63 8.23 -8.12
CA LEU A 111 20.75 7.96 -6.98
C LEU A 111 21.61 7.59 -5.76
N GLY A 112 21.97 8.59 -4.96
CA GLY A 112 22.90 8.43 -3.83
C GLY A 112 22.31 7.89 -2.54
N THR A 113 21.03 7.53 -2.54
CA THR A 113 20.30 7.13 -1.34
C THR A 113 19.89 5.67 -1.45
N PRO A 114 19.96 4.90 -0.35
CA PRO A 114 19.46 3.54 -0.36
C PRO A 114 17.94 3.53 -0.54
N MET A 115 17.40 2.40 -0.97
CA MET A 115 15.96 2.22 -1.02
C MET A 115 15.40 2.35 0.41
N PRO A 116 14.49 3.29 0.68
CA PRO A 116 13.90 3.45 2.01
C PRO A 116 12.96 2.27 2.32
N PRO A 117 12.94 1.74 3.54
CA PRO A 117 12.05 0.63 3.91
C PRO A 117 10.59 1.08 3.85
N ILE A 118 9.66 0.14 3.62
CA ILE A 118 8.23 0.39 3.85
C ILE A 118 7.96 0.07 5.31
N GLU A 119 7.84 1.10 6.13
CA GLU A 119 7.58 0.95 7.56
C GLU A 119 6.20 1.51 7.88
N LEU A 120 5.27 0.60 8.18
CA LEU A 120 3.99 1.01 8.71
C LEU A 120 4.16 1.44 10.17
N PRO A 121 3.61 2.59 10.54
CA PRO A 121 3.62 3.02 11.93
C PRO A 121 2.81 2.05 12.78
N LYS A 122 3.01 2.10 14.11
CA LYS A 122 2.04 1.52 15.03
C LYS A 122 0.67 2.18 14.82
N MET A 123 -0.35 1.37 14.58
CA MET A 123 -1.74 1.78 14.38
C MET A 123 -2.65 1.02 15.35
N ILE A 124 -3.86 1.54 15.54
CA ILE A 124 -4.91 0.95 16.37
C ILE A 124 -5.96 0.37 15.41
N ASP A 125 -6.34 -0.88 15.63
CA ASP A 125 -7.47 -1.51 14.94
C ASP A 125 -8.78 -0.90 15.46
N ILE A 126 -9.58 -0.34 14.56
CA ILE A 126 -10.89 0.26 14.81
C ILE A 126 -12.03 -0.73 14.50
N GLY A 127 -11.72 -1.84 13.84
CA GLY A 127 -12.65 -2.91 13.49
C GLY A 127 -12.87 -3.02 11.99
N GLU A 128 -13.97 -3.68 11.65
CA GLU A 128 -14.29 -4.03 10.26
C GLU A 128 -15.23 -2.99 9.63
N THR A 129 -15.02 -2.74 8.34
CA THR A 129 -15.87 -1.86 7.52
C THR A 129 -15.93 -2.40 6.11
N GLU A 130 -16.88 -1.91 5.31
CA GLU A 130 -16.93 -2.17 3.87
C GLU A 130 -16.38 -0.98 3.09
N ILE A 131 -15.50 -1.23 2.11
CA ILE A 131 -15.08 -0.24 1.11
C ILE A 131 -15.28 -0.82 -0.28
N SER A 132 -16.12 -0.17 -1.09
CA SER A 132 -16.39 -0.57 -2.48
C SER A 132 -16.81 -2.05 -2.61
N GLY A 133 -17.65 -2.53 -1.67
CA GLY A 133 -18.14 -3.92 -1.67
C GLY A 133 -17.13 -4.96 -1.15
N LYS A 134 -15.98 -4.55 -0.60
CA LYS A 134 -15.01 -5.45 0.03
C LYS A 134 -14.97 -5.25 1.54
N GLU A 135 -14.97 -6.34 2.29
CA GLU A 135 -14.72 -6.31 3.74
C GLU A 135 -13.27 -5.92 4.00
N CYS A 136 -13.08 -4.94 4.87
CA CYS A 136 -11.78 -4.40 5.24
C CYS A 136 -11.62 -4.32 6.75
N THR A 137 -10.38 -4.47 7.22
CA THR A 137 -9.98 -4.02 8.55
C THR A 137 -9.56 -2.55 8.47
N HIS A 138 -10.01 -1.75 9.43
CA HIS A 138 -9.75 -0.31 9.51
C HIS A 138 -8.78 -0.01 10.63
N TRP A 139 -7.66 0.60 10.28
CA TRP A 139 -6.59 0.98 11.19
C TRP A 139 -6.46 2.50 11.25
N VAL A 140 -6.19 3.03 12.44
CA VAL A 140 -5.99 4.47 12.67
C VAL A 140 -4.70 4.73 13.42
N ARG A 141 -4.00 5.78 12.99
CA ARG A 141 -2.96 6.45 13.76
C ARG A 141 -3.39 7.90 13.98
N ASP A 142 -3.42 8.30 15.25
CA ASP A 142 -3.75 9.66 15.67
C ASP A 142 -2.50 10.31 16.27
N GLU A 143 -2.10 11.45 15.71
CA GLU A 143 -0.95 12.25 16.15
C GLU A 143 -1.36 13.59 16.76
N GLY A 144 -2.65 13.77 17.08
CA GLY A 144 -3.22 14.99 17.66
C GLY A 144 -3.72 15.98 16.61
N THR A 145 -2.84 16.46 15.73
CA THR A 145 -3.20 17.42 14.66
C THR A 145 -3.38 16.77 13.28
N GLU A 146 -2.96 15.51 13.17
CA GLU A 146 -3.08 14.69 11.98
C GLU A 146 -3.66 13.34 12.39
N ARG A 147 -4.57 12.81 11.57
CA ARG A 147 -5.10 11.46 11.72
C ARG A 147 -5.01 10.71 10.41
N ILE A 148 -4.48 9.50 10.48
CA ILE A 148 -4.24 8.68 9.31
C ILE A 148 -5.03 7.39 9.44
N HIS A 149 -5.87 7.14 8.44
CA HIS A 149 -6.71 5.97 8.33
C HIS A 149 -6.15 5.07 7.24
N MET A 150 -6.06 3.78 7.51
CA MET A 150 -5.64 2.78 6.54
C MET A 150 -6.62 1.62 6.53
N TRP A 151 -6.96 1.14 5.33
CA TRP A 151 -7.86 0.02 5.14
C TRP A 151 -7.18 -1.07 4.33
N PHE A 152 -7.29 -2.29 4.83
CA PHE A 152 -6.74 -3.50 4.21
C PHE A 152 -7.87 -4.52 4.03
N THR A 153 -7.89 -5.27 2.93
CA THR A 153 -8.87 -6.36 2.75
C THR A 153 -8.76 -7.34 3.91
N LYS A 154 -9.90 -7.81 4.42
CA LYS A 154 -9.94 -8.73 5.55
C LYS A 154 -9.38 -10.11 5.21
N GLU A 155 -9.63 -10.58 3.99
CA GLU A 155 -9.22 -11.91 3.53
C GLU A 155 -7.71 -12.01 3.29
N GLU A 156 -7.13 -11.03 2.61
CA GLU A 156 -5.75 -11.10 2.10
C GLU A 156 -4.79 -10.14 2.81
N GLY A 157 -5.31 -9.17 3.58
CA GLY A 157 -4.49 -8.08 4.11
C GLY A 157 -3.99 -7.12 3.02
N THR A 158 -4.65 -7.09 1.86
CA THR A 158 -4.27 -6.26 0.72
C THR A 158 -4.61 -4.80 1.00
N PRO A 159 -3.66 -3.86 0.86
CA PRO A 159 -3.92 -2.45 1.10
C PRO A 159 -4.92 -1.88 0.07
N MET A 160 -5.96 -1.20 0.55
CA MET A 160 -7.03 -0.65 -0.30
C MET A 160 -7.07 0.87 -0.32
N ARG A 161 -6.93 1.50 0.84
CA ARG A 161 -7.07 2.95 0.97
C ARG A 161 -6.21 3.48 2.10
N LEU A 162 -5.68 4.68 1.89
CA LEU A 162 -5.18 5.54 2.96
C LEU A 162 -5.91 6.88 2.88
N THR A 163 -6.36 7.40 4.02
CA THR A 163 -6.88 8.78 4.13
C THR A 163 -6.08 9.52 5.19
N HIS A 164 -5.60 10.70 4.82
CA HIS A 164 -5.00 11.66 5.74
C HIS A 164 -6.04 12.73 6.07
N GLU A 165 -6.23 13.00 7.36
CA GLU A 165 -7.08 14.05 7.90
C GLU A 165 -6.25 15.06 8.68
N HIS A 166 -6.62 16.33 8.56
CA HIS A 166 -6.22 17.35 9.53
C HIS A 166 -7.24 17.34 10.67
N VAL A 167 -6.76 17.44 11.92
CA VAL A 167 -7.60 17.55 13.11
C VAL A 167 -7.43 18.95 13.68
N GLY A 168 -8.51 19.74 13.64
CA GLY A 168 -8.54 21.10 14.18
C GLY A 168 -8.48 21.13 15.72
N GLU A 169 -8.24 22.32 16.28
CA GLU A 169 -8.19 22.52 17.74
C GLU A 169 -9.51 22.19 18.45
N ASP A 170 -10.63 22.27 17.72
CA ASP A 170 -11.97 21.90 18.18
C ASP A 170 -12.25 20.39 18.10
N GLY A 171 -11.28 19.60 17.63
CA GLY A 171 -11.38 18.16 17.44
C GLY A 171 -12.13 17.74 16.17
N VAL A 172 -12.57 18.70 15.35
CA VAL A 172 -13.17 18.40 14.04
C VAL A 172 -12.06 17.92 13.11
N SER A 173 -12.26 16.75 12.49
CA SER A 173 -11.35 16.24 11.48
C SER A 173 -11.90 16.43 10.08
N GLU A 174 -11.01 16.82 9.16
CA GLU A 174 -11.33 16.97 7.74
C GLU A 174 -10.32 16.21 6.88
N PRO A 175 -10.77 15.43 5.88
CA PRO A 175 -9.87 14.74 5.00
C PRO A 175 -9.11 15.75 4.13
N THR A 176 -7.79 15.61 4.07
CA THR A 176 -6.91 16.45 3.23
C THR A 176 -6.51 15.70 1.96
N MET A 177 -6.26 14.40 2.08
CA MET A 177 -5.80 13.55 0.98
C MET A 177 -6.29 12.12 1.12
N THR A 178 -6.74 11.51 0.02
CA THR A 178 -7.01 10.06 -0.05
C THR A 178 -6.15 9.42 -1.12
N TYR A 179 -5.67 8.21 -0.86
CA TYR A 179 -4.92 7.35 -1.76
C TYR A 179 -5.69 6.06 -1.92
N ASP A 180 -6.35 5.89 -3.06
CA ASP A 180 -7.03 4.66 -3.43
C ASP A 180 -6.09 3.73 -4.18
N ILE A 181 -5.98 2.49 -3.71
CA ILE A 181 -5.11 1.48 -4.28
C ILE A 181 -5.99 0.52 -5.08
N LYS A 182 -5.73 0.44 -6.38
CA LYS A 182 -6.46 -0.36 -7.35
C LYS A 182 -5.50 -1.32 -8.04
N ASP A 183 -6.05 -2.38 -8.63
CA ASP A 183 -5.31 -3.36 -9.43
C ASP A 183 -4.07 -3.93 -8.69
N PHE A 184 -4.19 -4.07 -7.37
CA PHE A 184 -3.08 -4.53 -6.54
C PHE A 184 -2.74 -5.98 -6.87
N THR A 185 -1.47 -6.22 -7.14
CA THR A 185 -0.92 -7.56 -7.34
C THR A 185 0.31 -7.70 -6.48
N GLU A 186 0.31 -8.67 -5.56
CA GLU A 186 1.51 -9.05 -4.82
C GLU A 186 2.50 -9.76 -5.74
N GLY A 187 3.79 -9.48 -5.53
CA GLY A 187 4.81 -9.82 -6.49
C GLY A 187 4.83 -8.83 -7.66
N VAL A 188 5.94 -8.82 -8.37
CA VAL A 188 6.04 -8.05 -9.60
C VAL A 188 6.91 -8.82 -10.58
N GLY A 189 6.50 -8.80 -11.85
CA GLY A 189 7.32 -9.32 -12.94
C GLY A 189 8.66 -8.59 -13.05
N ASP A 190 9.41 -8.85 -14.13
CA ASP A 190 10.55 -8.02 -14.43
C ASP A 190 10.10 -6.66 -14.98
N PHE A 191 10.64 -5.60 -14.39
CA PHE A 191 10.44 -4.23 -14.83
C PHE A 191 11.77 -3.48 -14.75
N GLY A 192 11.90 -2.50 -15.62
CA GLY A 192 13.12 -1.74 -15.83
C GLY A 192 12.98 -0.84 -17.05
N LEU A 193 14.04 -0.16 -17.44
CA LEU A 193 14.02 0.73 -18.61
C LEU A 193 13.58 0.02 -19.87
N GLU A 194 13.97 -1.24 -20.02
CA GLU A 194 13.61 -2.13 -21.12
C GLU A 194 12.11 -2.45 -21.20
N GLY A 195 11.38 -2.34 -20.09
CA GLY A 195 9.93 -2.49 -20.05
C GLY A 195 9.16 -1.20 -20.33
N VAL A 196 9.87 -0.09 -20.53
CA VAL A 196 9.29 1.24 -20.73
C VAL A 196 9.33 1.57 -22.22
N GLU A 197 8.27 2.19 -22.76
CA GLU A 197 8.17 2.44 -24.21
C GLU A 197 9.29 3.38 -24.69
N GLY A 198 9.96 2.98 -25.77
CA GLY A 198 11.18 3.60 -26.29
C GLY A 198 12.37 2.77 -25.86
N ASP A 199 13.32 2.51 -26.77
CA ASP A 199 14.47 1.62 -26.53
C ASP A 199 15.50 2.25 -25.55
N TRP A 200 15.06 2.68 -24.38
CA TRP A 200 15.84 3.39 -23.39
C TRP A 200 16.85 2.46 -22.73
N LYS A 201 18.07 2.95 -22.64
CA LYS A 201 19.20 2.31 -21.98
C LYS A 201 19.97 3.36 -21.22
N HIS A 202 20.75 2.95 -20.24
CA HIS A 202 21.58 3.88 -19.47
C HIS A 202 22.41 4.81 -20.38
N GLU A 203 22.98 4.27 -21.46
CA GLU A 203 23.89 5.00 -22.35
C GLU A 203 23.18 6.03 -23.24
N ASN A 204 21.89 5.85 -23.53
CA ASN A 204 21.13 6.73 -24.42
C ASN A 204 20.23 7.74 -23.68
N CYS A 205 20.20 7.70 -22.35
CA CYS A 205 19.56 8.72 -21.52
C CYS A 205 20.52 9.89 -21.26
N GLU A 206 20.01 11.11 -21.43
CA GLU A 206 20.77 12.35 -21.23
C GLU A 206 21.17 12.51 -19.76
N ARG A 207 22.43 12.81 -19.49
CA ARG A 207 22.89 13.04 -18.11
C ARG A 207 22.29 14.33 -17.56
N PHE A 208 21.66 14.25 -16.40
CA PHE A 208 21.11 15.36 -15.64
C PHE A 208 21.82 15.48 -14.29
N VAL A 209 22.02 16.72 -13.81
CA VAL A 209 22.62 17.01 -12.51
C VAL A 209 21.55 17.61 -11.60
N GLY A 210 21.23 16.93 -10.49
CA GLY A 210 20.27 17.43 -9.48
C GLY A 210 19.24 16.41 -9.00
N GLY A 211 19.07 15.30 -9.72
CA GLY A 211 18.11 14.24 -9.38
C GLY A 211 16.64 14.64 -9.47
N TRP A 212 15.74 13.77 -8.98
CA TRP A 212 14.30 14.02 -8.97
C TRP A 212 13.69 13.87 -7.57
N PRO A 213 12.61 14.63 -7.27
CA PRO A 213 11.93 14.52 -5.99
C PRO A 213 11.40 13.10 -5.76
N TRP A 214 11.41 12.69 -4.49
CA TRP A 214 10.80 11.45 -4.04
C TRP A 214 9.32 11.41 -4.41
N VAL A 215 8.84 10.24 -4.83
CA VAL A 215 7.43 10.02 -5.04
C VAL A 215 6.86 9.53 -3.72
N HIS A 216 5.99 10.34 -3.13
CA HIS A 216 5.29 10.04 -1.89
C HIS A 216 3.91 9.48 -2.22
N LEU A 217 3.75 8.16 -2.13
CA LEU A 217 2.49 7.49 -2.51
C LEU A 217 1.62 7.06 -1.34
N TRP A 218 2.20 6.93 -0.13
CA TRP A 218 1.44 6.73 1.10
C TRP A 218 1.99 7.65 2.18
N HIS A 219 1.55 8.91 2.12
CA HIS A 219 2.05 9.95 3.01
C HIS A 219 3.60 9.89 3.09
N TYR A 220 4.16 9.93 4.30
CA TYR A 220 5.60 9.73 4.51
C TYR A 220 6.02 8.27 4.75
N TYR A 221 5.10 7.30 4.75
CA TYR A 221 5.35 5.87 5.05
C TYR A 221 5.89 5.07 3.86
N TRP A 222 5.58 5.52 2.65
CA TRP A 222 6.17 4.96 1.45
C TRP A 222 6.71 6.07 0.57
N ARG A 223 8.04 6.21 0.68
CA ARG A 223 8.86 7.11 -0.12
C ARG A 223 9.63 6.23 -1.08
N VAL A 224 9.69 6.60 -2.34
CA VAL A 224 10.54 5.90 -3.30
C VAL A 224 11.04 6.85 -4.35
#